data_AF-A0A382D3V1-F1
#
_entry.id   AF-A0A382D3V1-F1
#
_cell.length_a   1.000
_cell.length_b   1.000
_cell.length_c   1.000
_cell.angle_alpha   90.00
_cell.angle_beta   90.00
_cell.angle_gamma   90.00
#
_symmetry.space_group_name_H-M   'P 1'
#
loop_
_entity.id
_entity.type
_entity.pdbx_description
1 polymer ?
#
loop_
_entity_poly.entity_id
_entity_poly.type
_entity_poly.pdbx_seq_one_letter_code
_entity_poly.pdbx_strand_id
1 'polypeptide(L)' 'VGNIRIQEYQRIERAIDYLVSHRIGQPDLSAMAKAAGTSPSHFSRMFKRWSGLSLQQFLQIKP' A
#
# COMPACT_ATOMS: atom_id res chain seq x y z
N VAL A 1 3.21 3.28 22.61
CA VAL A 1 3.77 3.28 21.23
C VAL A 1 3.53 1.95 20.46
N GLY A 2 2.99 0.88 21.07
CA GLY A 2 2.78 -0.41 20.36
C GLY A 2 1.59 -0.48 19.36
N ASN A 3 0.55 0.35 19.52
CA ASN A 3 -0.71 0.18 18.78
C ASN A 3 -0.66 0.70 17.33
N ILE A 4 0.21 1.67 17.05
CA ILE A 4 0.31 2.30 15.71
C ILE A 4 0.90 1.31 14.69
N ARG A 5 1.90 0.51 15.09
CA ARG A 5 2.56 -0.46 14.20
C ARG A 5 1.63 -1.60 13.75
N ILE A 6 0.77 -2.07 14.65
CA ILE A 6 -0.21 -3.12 14.34
C ILE A 6 -1.23 -2.61 13.31
N GLN A 7 -1.72 -1.38 13.48
CA GLN A 7 -2.66 -0.78 12.54
C GLN A 7 -2.03 -0.51 11.17
N GLU A 8 -0.78 -0.05 11.13
CA GLU A 8 -0.06 0.16 9.87
C GLU A 8 0.17 -1.15 9.12
N TYR A 9 0.53 -2.22 9.83
CA TYR A 9 0.65 -3.56 9.24
C TYR A 9 -0.66 -4.00 8.57
N GLN A 10 -1.79 -3.94 9.30
CA GLN A 10 -3.11 -4.32 8.76
C GLN A 10 -3.51 -3.49 7.53
N ARG A 11 -3.13 -2.21 7.49
CA ARG A 11 -3.38 -1.35 6.33
C ARG A 11 -2.54 -1.76 5.12
N ILE A 12 -1.27 -2.12 5.34
CA ILE A 12 -0.36 -2.56 4.28
C ILE A 12 -0.78 -3.94 3.75
N GLU A 13 -1.13 -4.88 4.63
CA GLU A 13 -1.68 -6.20 4.28
C GLU A 13 -2.90 -6.06 3.34
N ARG A 14 -3.91 -5.29 3.74
CA ARG A 14 -5.11 -5.04 2.90
C ARG A 14 -4.78 -4.43 1.54
N ALA A 15 -3.79 -3.53 1.48
CA ALA A 15 -3.38 -2.93 0.22
C ALA A 15 -2.68 -3.95 -0.71
N ILE A 16 -1.86 -4.83 -0.15
CA ILE A 16 -1.17 -5.90 -0.89
C ILE A 16 -2.20 -6.92 -1.38
N ASP A 17 -3.13 -7.36 -0.53
CA ASP A 17 -4.20 -8.27 -0.93
C ASP A 17 -5.06 -7.68 -2.06
N TYR A 18 -5.36 -6.39 -1.98
CA TYR A 18 -6.05 -5.68 -3.05
C TYR A 18 -5.24 -5.65 -4.35
N LEU A 19 -3.94 -5.35 -4.28
CA LEU A 19 -3.05 -5.35 -5.43
C LEU A 19 -2.95 -6.74 -6.09
N VAL A 20 -2.87 -7.81 -5.30
CA VAL A 20 -2.77 -9.18 -5.81
C VAL A 20 -4.10 -9.61 -6.45
N SER A 21 -5.23 -9.31 -5.82
CA SER A 21 -6.56 -9.66 -6.35
C SER A 21 -6.96 -8.85 -7.59
N HIS A 22 -6.44 -7.64 -7.74
CA HIS A 22 -6.74 -6.75 -8.87
C HIS A 22 -5.53 -6.56 -9.79
N ARG A 23 -4.59 -7.51 -9.81
CA ARG A 23 -3.33 -7.40 -10.57
C ARG A 23 -3.58 -7.18 -12.07
N ILE A 24 -4.67 -7.73 -12.60
CA ILE A 24 -5.19 -7.45 -13.94
C ILE A 24 -5.87 -6.07 -13.90
N GLY A 25 -5.19 -5.05 -14.42
CA GLY A 25 -5.66 -3.67 -14.43
C GLY A 25 -4.74 -2.66 -13.74
N GLN A 26 -3.66 -3.12 -13.09
CA GLN A 26 -2.66 -2.28 -12.39
C GLN A 26 -3.32 -1.20 -11.49
N PRO A 27 -3.79 -1.58 -10.29
CA PRO A 27 -4.43 -0.63 -9.40
C PRO A 27 -3.46 0.49 -9.03
N ASP A 28 -3.96 1.71 -9.07
CA ASP A 28 -3.18 2.90 -8.77
C ASP A 28 -3.09 3.16 -7.25
N LEU A 29 -2.31 4.18 -6.89
CA LEU A 29 -2.13 4.63 -5.51
C LEU A 29 -3.46 4.92 -4.80
N SER A 30 -4.43 5.46 -5.52
CA SER A 30 -5.72 5.86 -4.96
C SER A 30 -6.55 4.64 -4.58
N ALA A 31 -6.59 3.64 -5.47
CA ALA A 31 -7.29 2.38 -5.24
C ALA A 31 -6.69 1.61 -4.05
N MET A 32 -5.36 1.53 -3.97
CA MET A 32 -4.68 0.87 -2.85
C MET A 32 -4.89 1.62 -1.52
N ALA A 33 -4.85 2.95 -1.54
CA ALA A 33 -5.11 3.76 -0.34
C ALA A 33 -6.55 3.60 0.17
N LYS A 34 -7.51 3.51 -0.75
CA LYS A 34 -8.93 3.23 -0.44
C LYS A 34 -9.08 1.85 0.22
N ALA A 35 -8.44 0.81 -0.33
CA ALA A 35 -8.45 -0.53 0.26
C ALA A 35 -7.82 -0.55 1.67
N ALA A 36 -6.77 0.25 1.88
CA ALA A 36 -6.12 0.44 3.18
C ALA A 36 -6.88 1.37 4.14
N GLY A 37 -8.00 1.97 3.74
CA GLY A 37 -8.80 2.88 4.57
C GLY A 37 -8.06 4.16 4.97
N THR A 38 -7.26 4.72 4.05
CA THR A 38 -6.46 5.92 4.28
C THR A 38 -6.48 6.86 3.07
N SER A 39 -6.12 8.13 3.27
CA SER A 39 -5.87 9.04 2.16
C SER A 39 -4.63 8.59 1.36
N PRO A 40 -4.56 8.90 0.05
CA PRO A 40 -3.42 8.55 -0.81
C PRO A 40 -2.08 9.07 -0.30
N SER A 41 -2.04 10.31 0.22
CA SER A 41 -0.82 10.93 0.72
C SER A 41 -0.30 10.27 2.00
N HIS A 42 -1.20 9.87 2.90
CA HIS A 42 -0.83 9.15 4.12
C HIS A 42 -0.41 7.71 3.80
N PHE A 43 -1.11 7.04 2.87
CA PHE A 43 -0.72 5.72 2.39
C PHE A 43 0.67 5.72 1.77
N SER A 44 0.98 6.68 0.90
CA SER A 44 2.28 6.78 0.23
C SER A 44 3.44 6.90 1.24
N ARG A 45 3.31 7.75 2.26
CA ARG A 45 4.31 7.88 3.34
C ARG A 45 4.46 6.59 4.15
N MET A 46 3.34 5.97 4.52
CA MET A 46 3.31 4.72 5.28
C MET A 46 3.95 3.57 4.48
N PHE A 47 3.58 3.42 3.21
CA PHE A 47 4.09 2.39 2.30
C PHE A 47 5.60 2.54 2.07
N LYS A 48 6.10 3.75 1.84
CA LYS A 48 7.54 3.99 1.67
C LYS A 48 8.33 3.66 2.93
N ARG A 49 7.79 4.01 4.10
CA ARG A 49 8.42 3.68 5.39
C ARG A 49 8.47 2.17 5.64
N TRP A 50 7.48 1.42 5.18
CA TRP A 50 7.39 -0.03 5.37
C TRP A 50 8.18 -0.84 4.34
N SER A 51 8.08 -0.49 3.05
CA SER A 51 8.69 -1.26 1.96
C SER A 51 10.09 -0.78 1.57
N GLY A 52 10.50 0.40 2.03
CA GLY A 52 11.71 1.07 1.56
C GLY A 52 11.62 1.64 0.14
N LEU A 53 10.53 1.35 -0.59
CA LEU A 53 10.30 1.76 -1.97
C LEU A 53 9.08 2.67 -2.07
N SER A 54 9.10 3.59 -3.03
CA SER A 54 7.86 4.28 -3.40
C SER A 54 6.91 3.28 -4.07
N LEU A 55 5.60 3.54 -4.00
CA LEU A 55 4.63 2.69 -4.68
C LEU A 55 4.87 2.66 -6.20
N GLN A 56 5.29 3.78 -6.80
CA GLN A 56 5.63 3.84 -8.23
C GLN A 56 6.82 2.92 -8.56
N GLN A 57 7.86 2.91 -7.72
CA GLN A 57 8.99 1.99 -7.90
C GLN A 57 8.54 0.54 -7.74
N PHE A 58 7.69 0.26 -6.75
CA PHE A 58 7.14 -1.07 -6.52
C PHE A 58 6.33 -1.59 -7.72
N LEU A 59 5.52 -0.74 -8.35
CA LEU A 59 4.75 -1.10 -9.55
C LEU A 59 5.62 -1.25 -10.82
N GLN A 60 6.80 -0.61 -10.86
CA GLN A 60 7.77 -0.72 -11.95
C GLN A 60 8.65 -1.96 -11.86
N ILE A 61 8.87 -2.50 -10.66
CA ILE A 61 9.52 -3.80 -10.47
C ILE A 61 8.52 -4.89 -10.89
N LYS A 62 8.26 -4.99 -12.19
CA LYS A 62 7.62 -6.17 -12.78
C LYS A 62 8.70 -7.20 -13.07
N PRO A 63 8.57 -8.46 -12.61
CA PRO A 63 8.99 -9.60 -13.41
C PRO A 63 8.07 -9.77 -14.63
#